data_AF-A0A3M1SHJ5-F1
#
_entry.id   AF-A0A3M1SHJ5-F1
#
_cell.length_a   1.000
_cell.length_b   1.000
_cell.length_c   1.000
_cell.angle_alpha   90.00
_cell.angle_beta   90.00
_cell.angle_gamma   90.00
#
_symmetry.space_group_name_H-M   'P 1'
#
loop_
_entity.id
_entity.type
_entity.pdbx_description
1 polymer ?
#
loop_
_entity_poly.entity_id
_entity_poly.type
_entity_poly.pdbx_seq_one_letter_code
_entity_poly.pdbx_strand_id
1 'polypeptide(L)'
;QGHHNWEQRFHRISAHIPPGTLASEVCAESWPGQHLLESAIECVRCWRLSPGHWHAVSSPQRVFGYDIKRGSNGVWYATGIFGGYYNH
;
A
#
# COMPACT_ATOMS: atom_id res chain seq x y z
N GLN A 1 4.00 -12.66 -0.60
CA GLN A 1 3.83 -11.30 -0.05
C GLN A 1 5.19 -10.68 0.18
N GLY A 2 5.47 -9.57 -0.52
CA GLY A 2 6.81 -9.03 -0.73
C GLY A 2 7.04 -7.71 0.00
N HIS A 3 7.71 -7.78 1.15
CA HIS A 3 8.37 -6.64 1.79
C HIS A 3 9.86 -6.60 1.42
N HIS A 4 10.20 -6.98 0.18
CA HIS A 4 11.59 -7.01 -0.26
C HIS A 4 12.20 -5.61 -0.10
N ASN A 5 13.24 -5.52 0.74
CA ASN A 5 13.92 -4.27 1.09
C ASN A 5 13.00 -3.20 1.69
N TRP A 6 11.90 -3.58 2.37
CA TRP A 6 11.00 -2.61 2.99
C TRP A 6 11.73 -1.71 3.98
N GLU A 7 12.59 -2.22 4.86
CA GLU A 7 13.34 -1.40 5.82
C GLU A 7 14.16 -0.28 5.14
N GLN A 8 14.91 -0.63 4.09
CA GLN A 8 15.66 0.37 3.31
C GLN A 8 14.76 1.35 2.57
N ARG A 9 13.61 0.90 2.05
CA ARG A 9 12.62 1.79 1.41
C ARG A 9 11.94 2.68 2.43
N PHE A 10 11.58 2.15 3.60
CA PHE A 10 10.99 2.85 4.72
C PHE A 10 11.89 4.01 5.15
N HIS A 11 13.17 3.76 5.41
CA HIS A 11 14.09 4.84 5.79
C HIS A 11 14.22 5.90 4.69
N ARG A 12 14.30 5.49 3.42
CA ARG A 12 14.35 6.44 2.30
C ARG A 12 13.07 7.26 2.16
N ILE A 13 11.90 6.63 2.23
CA ILE A 13 10.60 7.30 2.10
C ILE A 13 10.39 8.23 3.30
N SER A 14 10.63 7.75 4.52
CA SER A 14 10.52 8.53 5.76
C SER A 14 11.41 9.77 5.76
N ALA A 15 12.55 9.74 5.06
CA ALA A 15 13.42 10.92 4.89
C ALA A 15 12.87 11.97 3.89
N HIS A 16 11.90 11.63 3.05
CA HIS A 16 11.34 12.50 2.00
C HIS A 16 9.89 12.94 2.26
N ILE A 17 9.22 12.35 3.25
CA ILE A 17 7.87 12.75 3.68
C ILE A 17 7.95 13.80 4.80
N PRO A 18 6.85 14.53 5.08
CA PRO A 18 6.87 15.60 6.09
C PRO A 18 7.38 15.12 7.48
N PRO A 19 8.18 15.95 8.19
CA PRO A 19 8.60 15.63 9.56
C PRO A 19 7.42 15.33 10.48
N GLY A 20 7.60 14.41 11.43
CA GLY A 20 6.55 13.97 12.35
C GLY A 20 5.54 13.00 11.74
N THR A 21 5.81 12.50 10.52
CA THR A 21 5.04 11.41 9.90
C THR A 21 5.88 10.16 9.74
N LEU A 22 5.23 9.00 9.71
CA LEU A 22 5.87 7.71 9.40
C LEU A 22 5.22 7.04 8.19
N ALA A 23 6.06 6.42 7.36
CA ALA A 23 5.62 5.68 6.19
C ALA A 23 5.07 4.28 6.57
N SER A 24 3.90 3.95 6.03
CA SER A 24 3.30 2.61 6.08
C SER A 24 3.06 2.09 4.67
N GLU A 25 3.36 0.81 4.44
CA GLU A 25 3.10 0.11 3.16
C GLU A 25 1.95 -0.87 3.33
N VAL A 26 1.03 -0.86 2.34
CA VAL A 26 0.02 -1.91 2.18
C VAL A 26 0.18 -2.52 0.80
N CYS A 27 0.05 -3.84 0.72
CA CYS A 27 0.18 -4.59 -0.52
C CYS A 27 -0.96 -5.60 -0.65
N ALA A 28 -1.44 -5.78 -1.88
CA ALA A 28 -2.39 -6.82 -2.23
C ALA A 28 -2.14 -7.31 -3.67
N GLU A 29 -2.58 -8.52 -3.97
CA GLU A 29 -2.55 -9.07 -5.31
C GLU A 29 -3.95 -9.54 -5.72
N SER A 30 -4.26 -9.46 -7.00
CA SER A 30 -5.51 -9.95 -7.57
C SER A 30 -5.41 -11.44 -7.91
N TRP A 31 -6.50 -12.00 -8.42
CA TRP A 31 -6.48 -13.32 -9.05
C TRP A 31 -5.98 -13.23 -10.50
N PRO A 32 -5.39 -14.30 -11.06
CA PRO A 32 -5.01 -14.34 -12.47
C PRO A 32 -6.21 -14.12 -13.39
N GLY A 33 -6.01 -13.34 -14.45
CA GLY A 33 -7.00 -13.16 -15.51
C GLY A 33 -8.04 -12.06 -15.27
N GLN A 34 -8.05 -11.43 -14.10
CA GLN A 34 -8.92 -10.29 -13.83
C GLN A 34 -8.50 -9.03 -14.61
N HIS A 35 -9.49 -8.20 -14.94
CA HIS A 35 -9.25 -6.89 -15.55
C HIS A 35 -8.91 -5.82 -14.50
N LEU A 36 -8.31 -4.71 -14.92
CA LEU A 36 -7.79 -3.66 -14.03
C LEU A 36 -8.80 -3.22 -12.96
N LEU A 37 -10.05 -2.94 -13.34
CA LEU A 37 -11.07 -2.44 -12.42
C LEU A 37 -11.44 -3.47 -11.34
N GLU A 38 -11.66 -4.72 -11.75
CA GLU A 38 -11.98 -5.83 -10.84
C GLU A 38 -10.83 -6.08 -9.86
N SER A 39 -9.60 -6.10 -10.38
CA SER A 39 -8.39 -6.26 -9.58
C SER A 39 -8.19 -5.13 -8.57
N ALA A 40 -8.47 -3.87 -8.95
CA ALA A 40 -8.36 -2.74 -8.04
C ALA A 40 -9.39 -2.83 -6.90
N ILE A 41 -10.64 -3.19 -7.21
CA ILE A 41 -11.70 -3.38 -6.21
C ILE A 41 -11.32 -4.50 -5.24
N GLU A 42 -10.86 -5.64 -5.76
CA GLU A 42 -10.46 -6.78 -4.92
C GLU A 42 -9.25 -6.44 -4.04
N CYS A 43 -8.24 -5.73 -4.56
CA CYS A 43 -7.09 -5.30 -3.76
C CYS A 43 -7.50 -4.37 -2.59
N VAL A 44 -8.40 -3.41 -2.83
CA VAL A 44 -8.93 -2.54 -1.77
C VAL A 44 -9.76 -3.34 -0.76
N ARG A 45 -10.53 -4.34 -1.23
CA ARG A 45 -11.24 -5.27 -0.33
C ARG A 45 -10.25 -6.06 0.54
N CYS A 46 -9.15 -6.58 -0.02
CA CYS A 46 -8.10 -7.24 0.75
C CYS A 46 -7.50 -6.33 1.82
N TRP A 47 -7.27 -5.05 1.52
CA TRP A 47 -6.82 -4.07 2.52
C TRP A 47 -7.86 -3.86 3.62
N ARG A 48 -9.15 -3.77 3.29
CA ARG A 48 -10.24 -3.65 4.28
C ARG A 48 -10.32 -4.83 5.25
N LEU A 49 -9.95 -6.03 4.80
CA LEU A 49 -10.00 -7.25 5.62
C LEU A 49 -8.82 -7.36 6.61
N SER A 50 -7.79 -6.55 6.46
CA SER A 50 -6.66 -6.47 7.40
C SER A 50 -6.80 -5.22 8.26
N PRO A 51 -7.01 -5.32 9.59
CA PRO A 51 -7.14 -4.15 10.46
C PRO A 51 -5.97 -3.17 10.33
N GLY A 52 -4.73 -3.67 10.20
CA GLY A 52 -3.54 -2.85 10.03
C GLY A 52 -3.51 -2.11 8.68
N HIS A 53 -3.82 -2.81 7.58
CA HIS A 53 -3.92 -2.17 6.26
C HIS A 53 -5.06 -1.16 6.23
N TRP A 54 -6.23 -1.53 6.76
CA TRP A 54 -7.39 -0.66 6.77
C TRP A 54 -7.16 0.58 7.62
N HIS A 55 -6.49 0.46 8.76
CA HIS A 55 -6.10 1.61 9.57
C HIS A 55 -5.24 2.60 8.76
N ALA A 56 -4.21 2.12 8.05
CA ALA A 56 -3.38 2.99 7.21
C ALA A 56 -4.18 3.66 6.07
N VAL A 57 -5.05 2.90 5.40
CA VAL A 57 -5.84 3.37 4.25
C VAL A 57 -6.97 4.34 4.65
N SER A 58 -7.63 4.11 5.79
CA SER A 58 -8.84 4.83 6.20
C SER A 58 -8.59 6.01 7.15
N SER A 59 -7.40 6.08 7.77
CA SER A 59 -7.05 7.17 8.68
C SER A 59 -6.60 8.42 7.91
N PRO A 60 -6.66 9.62 8.52
CA PRO A 60 -6.09 10.82 7.91
C PRO A 60 -4.59 10.68 7.65
N GLN A 61 -4.19 10.90 6.39
CA GLN A 61 -2.79 10.86 5.95
C GLN A 61 -2.36 12.24 5.45
N ARG A 62 -1.14 12.66 5.78
CA ARG A 62 -0.59 13.93 5.28
C ARG A 62 -0.15 13.82 3.83
N VAL A 63 0.38 12.67 3.47
CA VAL A 63 0.78 12.30 2.11
C VAL A 63 0.39 10.85 1.88
N PHE A 64 -0.03 10.54 0.65
CA PHE A 64 -0.32 9.18 0.25
C PHE A 64 -0.09 9.02 -1.25
N GLY A 65 0.19 7.79 -1.67
CA GLY A 65 0.24 7.40 -3.06
C GLY A 65 -0.04 5.91 -3.19
N TYR A 66 -0.68 5.51 -4.27
CA TYR A 66 -0.96 4.11 -4.58
C TYR A 66 -0.84 3.88 -6.08
N ASP A 67 -0.47 2.66 -6.44
CA ASP A 67 -0.42 2.22 -7.83
C ASP A 67 -0.74 0.73 -7.93
N ILE A 68 -1.10 0.29 -9.13
CA ILE A 68 -1.38 -1.11 -9.44
C ILE A 68 -0.77 -1.48 -10.79
N LYS A 69 -0.05 -2.61 -10.83
CA LYS A 69 0.62 -3.07 -12.04
C LYS A 69 0.35 -4.54 -12.32
N ARG A 70 0.05 -4.87 -13.58
CA ARG A 70 -0.10 -6.25 -14.04
C ARG A 70 1.26 -6.91 -14.25
N GLY A 71 1.48 -8.06 -13.63
CA GLY A 71 2.60 -8.96 -13.91
C GLY A 71 2.38 -9.77 -15.19
N SER A 72 3.45 -10.37 -15.70
CA SER A 72 3.40 -11.26 -16.87
C SER A 72 2.57 -12.53 -16.65
N ASN A 73 2.39 -12.94 -15.39
CA ASN A 73 1.51 -14.04 -14.98
C ASN A 73 0.01 -13.69 -14.98
N GLY A 74 -0.34 -12.47 -15.40
CA GLY A 74 -1.73 -12.03 -15.46
C GLY A 74 -2.36 -11.63 -14.12
N VAL A 75 -1.57 -11.61 -13.03
CA VAL A 75 -1.95 -11.10 -11.71
C VAL A 75 -1.66 -9.59 -11.63
N TRP A 76 -2.51 -8.84 -10.95
CA TRP A 76 -2.26 -7.44 -10.64
C TRP A 76 -1.75 -7.28 -9.22
N TYR A 77 -0.75 -6.41 -9.04
CA TYR A 77 -0.11 -6.13 -7.77
C TYR A 77 -0.36 -4.68 -7.40
N ALA A 78 -1.08 -4.45 -6.31
CA ALA A 78 -1.38 -3.12 -5.79
C ALA A 78 -0.50 -2.79 -4.58
N THR A 79 0.03 -1.58 -4.53
CA THR A 79 0.78 -1.05 -3.40
C THR A 79 0.27 0.33 -3.05
N GLY A 80 0.09 0.59 -1.75
CA GLY A 80 -0.15 1.92 -1.20
C GLY A 80 0.93 2.30 -0.19
N ILE A 81 1.37 3.55 -0.23
CA ILE A 81 2.28 4.16 0.74
C ILE A 81 1.57 5.35 1.39
N PHE A 82 1.57 5.38 2.72
CA PHE A 82 0.85 6.38 3.52
C PHE A 82 1.79 7.01 4.55
N GLY A 83 1.78 8.34 4.65
CA GLY A 83 2.57 9.12 5.61
C GLY A 83 1.64 9.81 6.62
N GLY A 84 1.39 9.13 7.74
CA GLY A 84 0.47 9.59 8.79
C GLY A 84 1.22 10.11 10.00
N TYR A 85 0.55 10.92 10.82
CA TYR A 85 1.14 11.35 12.10
C TYR A 85 1.42 10.15 12.99
N TYR A 86 2.60 10.17 13.59
CA TYR A 86 2.93 9.21 14.63
C TYR A 86 2.35 9.70 15.94
N ASN A 87 1.23 9.12 16.37
CA ASN A 87 0.75 9.30 17.73
C ASN A 87 1.50 8.29 18.60
N HIS A 88 2.41 8.80 19.45
CA HIS A 88 2.93 8.05 20.59
C HIS A 88 1.85 7.83 21.63
#